data_AF-C2G0H2-F1
#
_entry.id   AF-C2G0H2-F1
#
_cell.length_a   1.000
_cell.length_b   1.000
_cell.length_c   1.000
_cell.angle_alpha   90.00
_cell.angle_beta   90.00
_cell.angle_gamma   90.00
#
_symmetry.space_group_name_H-M   'P 1'
#
loop_
_entity.id
_entity.type
_entity.pdbx_description
1 polymer ?
#
loop_
_entity_poly.entity_id
_entity_poly.type
_entity_poly.pdbx_seq_one_letter_code
_entity_poly.pdbx_strand_id
1 'polypeptide(L)'
;MKINELQHYPRFVFNCSDGRCYSTADLDGLMYIKRENLDAPVNAFNTGETVSIVWDTEPNPIKYVIKKIDIRDIRYDTNENLYGIYEDDCTGVYGKEKFHLLSIFIFLEAI
;
A
#
# COMPACT_ATOMS: atom_id res chain seq x y z
N MET A 1 -24.94 -7.82 -2.01
CA MET A 1 -23.87 -6.85 -1.76
C MET A 1 -22.84 -7.03 -2.88
N LYS A 2 -22.67 -6.02 -3.73
CA LYS A 2 -21.60 -6.06 -4.75
C LYS A 2 -20.28 -5.85 -4.00
N ILE A 3 -19.21 -6.55 -4.40
CA ILE A 3 -17.87 -6.45 -3.77
C ILE A 3 -17.37 -4.99 -3.66
N ASN A 4 -17.87 -4.11 -4.55
CA ASN A 4 -17.54 -2.68 -4.58
C ASN A 4 -18.30 -1.82 -3.55
N GLU A 5 -19.05 -2.41 -2.62
CA GLU A 5 -19.87 -1.69 -1.60
C GLU A 5 -19.32 -1.87 -0.17
N LEU A 6 -18.11 -2.41 0.01
CA LEU A 6 -17.47 -2.42 1.33
C LEU A 6 -17.15 -0.98 1.74
N GLN A 7 -17.81 -0.49 2.78
CA GLN A 7 -17.57 0.86 3.34
C GLN A 7 -16.16 1.00 3.96
N HIS A 8 -15.44 -0.11 4.11
CA HIS A 8 -14.18 -0.19 4.81
C HIS A 8 -13.17 -0.97 3.96
N TYR A 9 -11.99 -0.38 3.75
CA TYR A 9 -10.92 -0.97 2.94
C TYR A 9 -9.68 -1.22 3.80
N PRO A 10 -8.81 -2.20 3.46
CA PRO A 10 -7.48 -2.26 4.02
C PRO A 10 -6.62 -1.09 3.49
N ARG A 11 -5.85 -0.46 4.39
CA ARG A 11 -4.78 0.48 4.03
C ARG A 11 -3.48 -0.31 3.85
N PHE A 12 -2.76 -0.03 2.78
CA PHE A 12 -1.43 -0.59 2.52
C PHE A 12 -0.36 0.48 2.78
N VAL A 13 0.73 0.08 3.42
CA VAL A 13 1.90 0.94 3.70
C VAL A 13 3.15 0.23 3.22
N PHE A 14 3.85 0.82 2.26
CA PHE A 14 5.06 0.28 1.63
C PHE A 14 6.27 1.05 2.14
N ASN A 15 6.98 0.43 3.09
CA ASN A 15 8.17 0.99 3.71
C ASN A 15 9.41 0.52 2.94
N CYS A 16 10.03 1.41 2.17
CA CYS A 16 11.19 1.08 1.34
C CYS A 16 12.50 1.37 2.09
N SER A 17 13.46 0.44 1.99
CA SER A 17 14.75 0.53 2.70
C SER A 17 15.63 1.71 2.25
N ASP A 18 15.33 2.30 1.10
CA ASP A 18 16.00 3.46 0.52
C ASP A 18 15.43 4.80 1.03
N GLY A 19 14.53 4.75 2.02
CA GLY A 19 13.88 5.91 2.60
C GLY A 19 12.65 6.39 1.82
N ARG A 20 12.29 5.74 0.70
CA ARG A 20 11.03 5.99 0.02
C ARG A 20 9.88 5.33 0.78
N CYS A 21 8.69 5.88 0.59
CA CYS A 21 7.50 5.41 1.26
C CYS A 21 6.32 5.62 0.31
N TYR A 22 5.42 4.64 0.24
CA TYR A 22 4.14 4.79 -0.44
C TYR A 22 3.01 4.23 0.45
N SER A 23 1.87 4.91 0.55
CA SER A 23 0.70 4.41 1.28
C SER A 23 -0.57 4.66 0.48
N THR A 24 -1.50 3.71 0.53
CA THR A 24 -2.80 3.86 -0.12
C THR A 24 -3.87 3.01 0.54
N ALA A 25 -5.08 3.57 0.65
CA ALA A 25 -6.30 2.82 0.94
C ALA A 25 -7.18 2.68 -0.32
N ASP A 26 -6.68 3.10 -1.48
CA ASP A 26 -7.37 3.01 -2.75
C ASP A 26 -6.82 1.85 -3.58
N LEU A 27 -7.71 1.02 -4.12
CA LEU A 27 -7.31 -0.12 -4.95
C LEU A 27 -6.64 0.35 -6.24
N ASP A 28 -7.05 1.51 -6.77
CA ASP A 28 -6.40 2.13 -7.93
C ASP A 28 -4.95 2.49 -7.63
N GLY A 29 -4.60 2.81 -6.38
CA GLY A 29 -3.22 3.04 -5.97
C GLY A 29 -2.32 1.81 -6.13
N LEU A 30 -2.87 0.61 -6.05
CA LEU A 30 -2.10 -0.63 -6.27
C LEU A 30 -1.68 -0.80 -7.74
N MET A 31 -2.24 -0.03 -8.69
CA MET A 31 -1.83 -0.08 -10.10
C MET A 31 -0.38 0.37 -10.33
N TYR A 32 0.17 1.17 -9.42
CA TYR A 32 1.56 1.64 -9.46
C TYR A 32 2.55 0.58 -9.00
N ILE A 33 2.07 -0.56 -8.51
CA ILE A 33 2.88 -1.67 -8.01
C ILE A 33 2.67 -2.86 -8.93
N LYS A 34 3.74 -3.37 -9.51
CA LYS A 34 3.70 -4.50 -10.44
C LYS A 34 4.57 -5.64 -9.93
N ARG A 35 4.08 -6.87 -10.07
CA ARG A 35 4.88 -8.08 -9.84
C ARG A 35 5.84 -8.28 -11.01
N GLU A 36 7.08 -8.64 -10.72
CA GLU A 36 8.01 -9.04 -11.77
C GLU A 36 7.52 -10.34 -12.42
N ASN A 37 7.51 -10.38 -13.76
CA ASN A 37 7.03 -11.50 -14.60
C ASN A 37 5.50 -11.68 -14.71
N LEU A 38 4.70 -10.75 -14.19
CA LEU A 38 3.25 -10.77 -14.36
C LEU A 38 2.77 -9.40 -14.80
N ASP A 39 2.25 -9.31 -16.03
CA ASP A 39 1.44 -8.17 -16.49
C ASP A 39 0.03 -8.17 -15.87
N ALA A 40 -0.16 -8.97 -14.82
CA ALA A 40 -1.43 -9.16 -14.13
C ALA A 40 -1.51 -8.25 -12.89
N PRO A 41 -2.72 -7.80 -12.52
CA PRO A 41 -2.93 -7.02 -11.30
C PRO A 41 -2.45 -7.78 -10.06
N VAL A 42 -1.86 -7.06 -9.12
CA VAL A 42 -1.37 -7.64 -7.86
C VAL A 42 -2.57 -8.08 -7.03
N ASN A 43 -2.71 -9.39 -6.84
CA ASN A 43 -3.78 -10.01 -6.05
C ASN A 43 -3.29 -10.56 -4.70
N ALA A 44 -1.97 -10.61 -4.49
CA ALA A 44 -1.34 -11.05 -3.26
C ALA A 44 0.09 -10.51 -3.17
N PHE A 45 0.59 -10.33 -1.94
CA PHE A 45 1.98 -10.01 -1.64
C PHE A 45 2.61 -11.18 -0.88
N ASN A 46 3.77 -11.63 -1.34
CA ASN A 46 4.50 -12.74 -0.70
C ASN A 46 5.91 -12.29 -0.32
N THR A 47 6.40 -12.72 0.85
CA THR A 47 7.80 -12.48 1.23
C THR A 47 8.75 -13.19 0.26
N GLY A 48 9.84 -12.53 -0.11
CA GLY A 48 10.83 -12.99 -1.08
C GLY A 48 10.49 -12.63 -2.53
N GLU A 49 9.30 -12.09 -2.79
CA GLU A 49 8.91 -11.66 -4.13
C GLU A 49 9.48 -10.30 -4.50
N THR A 50 9.83 -10.14 -5.78
CA THR A 50 10.20 -8.85 -6.36
C THR A 50 8.98 -8.11 -6.90
N VAL A 51 8.84 -6.85 -6.50
CA VAL A 51 7.88 -5.90 -7.05
C VAL A 51 8.60 -4.69 -7.64
N SER A 52 7.99 -4.06 -8.63
CA SER A 52 8.39 -2.75 -9.12
C SER A 52 7.36 -1.70 -8.77
N ILE A 53 7.83 -0.52 -8.35
CA ILE A 53 6.98 0.62 -8.02
C ILE A 53 7.31 1.76 -8.97
N VAL A 54 6.27 2.31 -9.60
CA VAL A 54 6.36 3.53 -10.42
C VAL A 54 6.26 4.72 -9.48
N TRP A 55 7.30 5.57 -9.47
CA TRP A 55 7.34 6.79 -8.69
C TRP A 55 7.24 7.99 -9.64
N ASP A 56 6.43 8.99 -9.29
CA ASP A 56 6.28 10.19 -10.13
C ASP A 56 7.60 10.96 -10.32
N THR A 57 8.53 10.82 -9.38
CA THR A 57 9.84 11.48 -9.41
C THR A 57 10.88 10.75 -10.25
N GLU A 58 10.59 9.54 -10.74
CA GLU A 58 11.57 8.66 -11.37
C GLU A 58 11.12 8.27 -12.79
N PRO A 59 12.02 8.34 -13.79
CA PRO A 59 11.68 7.97 -15.16
C PRO A 59 11.48 6.46 -15.34
N ASN A 60 12.02 5.64 -14.43
CA ASN A 60 11.96 4.19 -14.49
C ASN A 60 11.40 3.62 -13.18
N PRO A 61 10.63 2.51 -13.23
CA PRO A 61 10.19 1.82 -12.01
C PRO A 61 11.38 1.33 -11.18
N ILE A 62 11.30 1.50 -9.86
CA ILE A 62 12.31 0.98 -8.93
C ILE A 62 11.89 -0.40 -8.44
N LYS A 63 12.85 -1.33 -8.34
CA LYS A 63 12.61 -2.71 -7.92
C LYS A 63 12.91 -2.90 -6.43
N TYR A 64 12.10 -3.73 -5.79
CA TYR A 64 12.23 -4.08 -4.40
C TYR A 64 11.93 -5.56 -4.15
N VAL A 65 12.56 -6.15 -3.14
CA VAL A 65 12.18 -7.46 -2.59
C VAL A 65 11.32 -7.25 -1.35
N ILE A 66 10.17 -7.94 -1.28
CA ILE A 66 9.33 -7.95 -0.09
C ILE A 66 10.02 -8.76 1.01
N LYS A 67 10.42 -8.12 2.11
CA LYS A 67 11.08 -8.79 3.23
C LYS A 67 10.12 -9.24 4.31
N LYS A 68 9.12 -8.42 4.59
CA LYS A 68 8.21 -8.63 5.71
C LYS A 68 6.84 -8.05 5.41
N ILE A 69 5.80 -8.72 5.88
CA ILE A 69 4.42 -8.25 5.83
C ILE A 69 3.87 -8.32 7.25
N ASP A 70 3.42 -7.20 7.78
CA ASP A 70 2.83 -7.10 9.12
C ASP A 70 1.39 -6.59 9.01
N ILE A 71 0.49 -7.16 9.80
CA ILE A 71 -0.85 -6.62 10.03
C ILE A 71 -0.82 -5.95 11.41
N ARG A 72 -1.13 -4.65 11.51
CA ARG A 72 -0.96 -3.90 12.76
C ARG A 72 -2.26 -3.26 13.27
N ASP A 73 -2.92 -2.43 12.48
CA ASP A 73 -4.08 -1.64 12.95
C ASP A 73 -5.42 -2.34 12.69
N ILE A 74 -5.83 -3.29 13.53
CA ILE A 74 -7.22 -3.79 13.52
C ILE A 74 -8.07 -2.85 14.38
N ARG A 75 -8.84 -1.95 13.76
CA ARG A 75 -9.62 -0.92 14.46
C ARG A 75 -11.12 -1.24 14.44
N TYR A 76 -11.79 -0.99 15.56
CA TYR A 76 -13.23 -1.26 15.74
C TYR A 76 -14.06 0.00 16.05
N ASP A 77 -13.42 1.13 16.38
CA ASP A 77 -14.11 2.35 16.76
C ASP A 77 -14.36 3.24 15.53
N THR A 78 -15.63 3.45 15.22
CA THR A 78 -16.13 4.17 14.03
C THR A 78 -16.47 5.64 14.33
N ASN A 79 -16.21 6.12 15.54
CA ASN A 79 -16.63 7.46 15.99
C ASN A 79 -15.60 8.56 15.71
N GLU A 80 -14.36 8.21 15.39
CA GLU A 80 -13.36 9.17 14.94
C GLU A 80 -13.43 9.27 13.42
N ASN A 81 -13.72 10.47 12.91
CA ASN A 81 -13.48 10.75 11.50
C ASN A 81 -11.98 10.60 11.27
N LEU A 82 -11.56 9.45 10.73
CA LEU A 82 -10.17 9.14 10.42
C LEU A 82 -9.77 9.94 9.17
N TYR A 83 -9.61 11.24 9.35
CA TYR A 83 -9.05 12.16 8.38
C TYR A 83 -7.55 11.89 8.19
N GLY A 84 -7.07 12.30 7.02
CA GLY A 84 -5.79 11.93 6.43
C GLY A 84 -4.53 12.19 7.25
N ILE A 85 -3.49 11.46 6.83
CA ILE A 85 -2.09 11.54 7.29
C ILE A 85 -1.88 10.90 8.66
N TYR A 86 -1.55 9.60 8.62
CA TYR A 86 -1.02 8.82 9.73
C TYR A 86 0.46 9.18 9.98
N GLU A 87 0.99 8.91 11.17
CA GLU A 87 2.44 9.08 11.44
C GLU A 87 3.30 8.24 10.47
N ASP A 88 2.76 7.10 10.03
CA ASP A 88 3.38 6.21 9.06
C ASP A 88 2.97 6.54 7.61
N ASP A 89 2.20 7.60 7.37
CA ASP A 89 1.94 8.08 6.01
C ASP A 89 3.19 8.80 5.48
N CYS A 90 3.47 8.49 4.24
CA CYS A 90 4.46 9.18 3.45
C CYS A 90 3.96 10.61 3.19
N THR A 91 4.86 11.57 3.02
CA THR A 91 4.50 13.00 2.86
C THR A 91 3.54 13.32 1.71
N GLY A 92 3.28 12.38 0.78
CA GLY A 92 2.23 12.45 -0.22
C GLY A 92 1.22 11.31 -0.06
N VAL A 93 -0.01 11.62 0.33
CA VAL A 93 -1.13 10.66 0.39
C VAL A 93 -1.91 10.72 -0.93
N TYR A 94 -2.03 9.59 -1.61
CA TYR A 94 -2.84 9.45 -2.83
C TYR A 94 -4.12 8.65 -2.54
N GLY A 95 -5.29 9.22 -2.88
CA GLY A 95 -6.59 8.52 -2.83
C GLY A 95 -7.73 9.37 -2.28
N LYS A 96 -8.97 8.88 -2.43
CA LYS A 96 -10.15 9.46 -1.77
C LYS A 96 -10.16 9.09 -0.29
N GLU A 97 -10.69 9.98 0.56
CA GLU A 97 -10.95 9.70 1.98
C GLU A 97 -11.77 8.40 2.12
N LYS A 98 -11.18 7.38 2.73
CA LYS A 98 -11.82 6.08 2.97
C LYS A 98 -11.51 5.63 4.39
N PHE A 99 -12.55 5.23 5.12
CA PHE A 99 -12.39 4.60 6.41
C PHE A 99 -11.73 3.24 6.24
N HIS A 100 -10.69 2.93 7.02
CA HIS A 100 -10.05 1.62 7.01
C HIS A 100 -10.07 0.99 8.39
N LEU A 101 -10.39 -0.31 8.41
CA LEU A 101 -10.42 -1.12 9.63
C LEU A 101 -9.12 -1.89 9.84
N LEU A 102 -8.22 -1.86 8.85
CA LEU A 102 -7.03 -2.70 8.80
C LEU A 102 -5.88 -1.97 8.09
N SER A 103 -4.69 -1.93 8.71
CA SER A 103 -3.44 -1.56 8.04
C SER A 103 -2.56 -2.78 7.79
N ILE A 104 -2.09 -2.92 6.54
CA ILE A 104 -1.13 -3.92 6.08
C ILE A 104 0.18 -3.20 5.74
N PHE A 105 1.22 -3.48 6.50
CA PHE A 105 2.56 -2.92 6.31
C PHE A 105 3.41 -3.92 5.53
N ILE A 106 4.04 -3.44 4.46
CA ILE A 106 4.87 -4.21 3.55
C ILE A 106 6.26 -3.56 3.55
N PHE A 107 7.25 -4.29 4.05
CA PHE A 107 8.63 -3.82 4.12
C PHE A 107 9.41 -4.31 2.90
N LEU A 108 9.99 -3.35 2.19
CA LEU A 108 10.62 -3.51 0.89
C LEU A 108 12.12 -3.21 0.99
N GLU A 109 12.95 -4.09 0.45
CA GLU A 109 14.39 -3.86 0.30
C GLU A 109 14.72 -3.51 -1.15
N ALA A 110 15.35 -2.36 -1.38
CA ALA A 110 15.76 -1.91 -2.71
C ALA A 110 16.86 -2.82 -3.29
N ILE A 111 16.81 -3.05 -4.61
CA ILE A 111 17.75 -3.86 -5.38
C ILE A 111 18.71 -2.97 -6.17
#